data_AF-A0A933UNM2-F1
#
_entry.id   AF-A0A933UNM2-F1
#
_cell.length_a   1.000
_cell.length_b   1.000
_cell.length_c   1.000
_cell.angle_alpha   90.00
_cell.angle_beta   90.00
_cell.angle_gamma   90.00
#
_symmetry.space_group_name_H-M   'P 1'
#
loop_
_entity.id
_entity.type
_entity.pdbx_description
1 polymer ?
#
loop_
_entity_poly.entity_id
_entity_poly.type
_entity_poly.pdbx_seq_one_letter_code
_entity_poly.pdbx_strand_id
1 'polypeptide(L)'
;MTGEDRDGALRAFERARAAGDVEAMATAAFMIAAVRPFGAPLLAPGYLHEAYLSASGATAARLAVELARCWAYAGEPARAAPFADEALAVAERMADPVLEAAALDAELLVHWGPDDLSTRIRTSSRLEGLAGRLTDPQTRLSAALWRLTTALESLDVVTVRRQLRVLDALAEESGSPRVQMFAASRRGMYALVVGDLDTAATQVTKVRRCGEAASEPDTEALVHVLTSGLARQKGDRAALAAEAADFEAFGTAHGIRSVLAEAALFWLEAGEADRAGALLDQVVAGGLDAVTRDVDWALTVATATEVAAGVGNREVAEAGRGLLEPYAGRGVVNAGGVAFVGVVEDYLRITDAVLGRERDPRWTAGAATGYRRLGARWWLERLQSSTGGARPGPVSRVVLAPSGDDLWLVGAEGRASTLRAVKGFRYLHLLLSRPGAELSALELSAAVNGNAARPTVAQSDLGPALDRRALSEYRRRIAELDEELEQTRAWADHGRSERAVAERDLLLAEIAAATGLGGRPRPAGADAERARMAVQKAVTAALQRIEQLEPSIARLLRDTIRTGATCSYHPDPDRPVTWVLGPLRP
;
A
#
# COMPACT_ATOMS: atom_id res chain seq x y z
N MET A 1 22.33 -32.55 14.56
CA MET A 1 23.73 -32.97 14.81
C MET A 1 24.28 -32.11 15.94
N THR A 2 24.84 -32.71 16.98
CA THR A 2 25.34 -31.96 18.16
C THR A 2 26.73 -31.36 17.88
N GLY A 3 27.22 -30.47 18.75
CA GLY A 3 28.60 -29.98 18.66
C GLY A 3 29.66 -31.08 18.74
N GLU A 4 29.37 -32.16 19.46
CA GLU A 4 30.26 -33.32 19.61
C GLU A 4 30.43 -34.12 18.32
N ASP A 5 29.36 -34.29 17.54
CA ASP A 5 29.38 -34.97 16.24
C ASP A 5 30.26 -34.21 15.23
N ARG A 6 30.21 -32.87 15.28
CA ARG A 6 31.00 -32.00 14.40
C ARG A 6 32.50 -32.10 14.69
N ASP A 7 32.88 -32.05 15.97
CA ASP A 7 34.27 -32.23 16.39
C ASP A 7 34.78 -33.64 16.05
N GLY A 8 33.90 -34.64 16.11
CA GLY A 8 34.17 -35.99 15.62
C GLY A 8 34.50 -36.02 14.13
N ALA A 9 33.71 -35.35 13.30
CA ALA A 9 33.91 -35.28 11.86
C ALA A 9 35.20 -34.53 11.48
N LEU A 10 35.54 -33.43 12.19
CA LEU A 10 36.81 -32.72 12.01
C LEU A 10 38.01 -33.61 12.32
N ARG A 11 38.00 -34.33 13.45
CA ARG A 11 39.07 -35.29 13.79
C ARG A 11 39.16 -36.43 12.78
N ALA A 12 38.03 -36.88 12.23
CA ALA A 12 38.02 -37.90 11.19
C ALA A 12 38.68 -37.39 9.89
N PHE A 13 38.41 -36.14 9.50
CA PHE A 13 39.04 -35.51 8.34
C PHE A 13 40.56 -35.43 8.50
N GLU A 14 41.05 -34.92 9.63
CA GLU A 14 42.50 -34.78 9.85
C GLU A 14 43.23 -36.14 9.85
N ARG A 15 42.61 -37.19 10.38
CA ARG A 15 43.18 -38.55 10.30
C ARG A 15 43.21 -39.08 8.87
N ALA A 16 42.13 -38.90 8.11
CA ALA A 16 42.05 -39.31 6.71
C ALA A 16 43.08 -38.57 5.85
N ARG A 17 43.21 -37.25 6.08
CA ARG A 17 44.22 -36.39 5.47
C ARG A 17 45.63 -36.88 5.74
N ALA A 18 45.97 -37.18 7.00
CA ALA A 18 47.29 -37.70 7.37
C ALA A 18 47.60 -39.07 6.74
N ALA A 19 46.56 -39.88 6.46
CA ALA A 19 46.68 -41.17 5.81
C ALA A 19 46.66 -41.10 4.26
N GLY A 20 46.34 -39.94 3.68
CA GLY A 20 46.13 -39.80 2.23
C GLY A 20 44.86 -40.51 1.72
N ASP A 21 43.90 -40.80 2.59
CA ASP A 21 42.65 -41.48 2.23
C ASP A 21 41.59 -40.47 1.76
N VAL A 22 41.54 -40.28 0.45
CA VAL A 22 40.67 -39.28 -0.19
C VAL A 22 39.17 -39.59 0.01
N GLU A 23 38.77 -40.85 0.02
CA GLU A 23 37.36 -41.24 0.22
C GLU A 23 36.90 -40.98 1.66
N ALA A 24 37.78 -41.27 2.63
CA ALA A 24 37.52 -40.93 4.03
C ALA A 24 37.53 -39.41 4.26
N MET A 25 38.40 -38.66 3.57
CA MET A 25 38.37 -37.19 3.58
C MET A 25 37.05 -36.66 3.05
N ALA A 26 36.58 -37.16 1.90
CA ALA A 26 35.31 -36.75 1.30
C ALA A 26 34.13 -37.04 2.24
N THR A 27 34.08 -38.25 2.82
CA THR A 27 33.05 -38.65 3.79
C THR A 27 33.02 -37.72 5.01
N ALA A 28 34.18 -37.39 5.56
CA ALA A 28 34.29 -36.47 6.68
C ALA A 28 33.87 -35.04 6.28
N ALA A 29 34.25 -34.58 5.09
CA ALA A 29 33.85 -33.27 4.58
C ALA A 29 32.33 -33.16 4.40
N PHE A 30 31.66 -34.21 3.90
CA PHE A 30 30.19 -34.25 3.79
C PHE A 30 29.52 -34.15 5.16
N MET A 31 30.03 -34.86 6.17
CA MET A 31 29.49 -34.77 7.53
C MET A 31 29.65 -33.35 8.11
N ILE A 32 30.79 -32.69 7.87
CA ILE A 32 31.01 -31.31 8.29
C ILE A 32 30.02 -30.36 7.59
N ALA A 33 29.79 -30.57 6.29
CA ALA A 33 28.91 -29.74 5.46
C ALA A 33 27.41 -29.94 5.74
N ALA A 34 27.01 -31.09 6.29
CA ALA A 34 25.61 -31.42 6.56
C ALA A 34 24.96 -30.53 7.65
N VAL A 35 25.75 -29.81 8.46
CA VAL A 35 25.23 -28.85 9.45
C VAL A 35 25.00 -27.51 8.77
N ARG A 36 23.74 -27.20 8.44
CA ARG A 36 23.33 -25.91 7.88
C ARG A 36 22.21 -25.27 8.70
N PRO A 37 22.51 -24.49 9.74
CA PRO A 37 21.51 -23.65 10.38
C PRO A 37 21.11 -22.52 9.42
N PHE A 38 19.82 -22.22 9.33
CA PHE A 38 19.32 -21.06 8.60
C PHE A 38 19.99 -19.77 9.11
N GLY A 39 20.51 -18.94 8.19
CA GLY A 39 21.15 -17.66 8.53
C GLY A 39 22.55 -17.74 9.18
N ALA A 40 23.19 -18.92 9.27
CA ALA A 40 24.53 -19.05 9.86
C ALA A 40 25.66 -19.10 8.80
N PRO A 41 26.86 -18.54 9.08
CA PRO A 41 27.98 -18.58 8.15
C PRO A 41 28.52 -20.00 7.93
N LEU A 42 28.81 -20.33 6.68
CA LEU A 42 29.26 -21.65 6.24
C LEU A 42 30.72 -21.91 6.64
N LEU A 43 30.92 -22.76 7.66
CA LEU A 43 32.24 -23.14 8.16
C LEU A 43 32.90 -24.30 7.38
N ALA A 44 32.26 -24.82 6.33
CA ALA A 44 32.63 -26.04 5.61
C ALA A 44 33.37 -25.93 4.24
N PRO A 45 33.47 -24.78 3.53
CA PRO A 45 34.01 -24.77 2.16
C PRO A 45 35.47 -25.25 2.06
N GLY A 46 36.31 -24.96 3.07
CA GLY A 46 37.73 -25.32 3.04
C GLY A 46 37.98 -26.82 3.00
N TYR A 47 37.31 -27.58 3.88
CA TYR A 47 37.44 -29.05 3.94
C TYR A 47 36.89 -29.74 2.69
N LEU A 48 35.76 -29.25 2.17
CA LEU A 48 35.20 -29.72 0.90
C LEU A 48 36.15 -29.46 -0.26
N HIS A 49 36.73 -28.26 -0.33
CA HIS A 49 37.63 -27.88 -1.41
C HIS A 49 38.95 -28.64 -1.35
N GLU A 50 39.51 -28.89 -0.16
CA GLU A 50 40.71 -29.71 -0.01
C GLU A 50 40.49 -31.16 -0.46
N ALA A 51 39.38 -31.78 -0.04
CA ALA A 51 39.04 -33.12 -0.51
C ALA A 51 38.80 -33.15 -2.03
N TYR A 52 38.13 -32.11 -2.56
CA TYR A 52 37.83 -31.98 -3.99
C TYR A 52 39.10 -31.95 -4.85
N LEU A 53 40.11 -31.19 -4.45
CA LEU A 53 41.39 -31.10 -5.18
C LEU A 53 42.14 -32.44 -5.29
N SER A 54 41.87 -33.38 -4.39
CA SER A 54 42.52 -34.70 -4.36
C SER A 54 41.64 -35.82 -4.94
N ALA A 55 40.35 -35.55 -5.16
CA ALA A 55 39.38 -36.52 -5.64
C ALA A 55 39.32 -36.59 -7.16
N SER A 56 38.73 -37.67 -7.69
CA SER A 56 38.44 -37.82 -9.12
C SER A 56 37.11 -38.54 -9.33
N GLY A 57 36.59 -38.51 -10.57
CA GLY A 57 35.38 -39.23 -10.95
C GLY A 57 34.15 -38.84 -10.12
N ALA A 58 33.41 -39.85 -9.66
CA ALA A 58 32.15 -39.67 -8.93
C ALA A 58 32.32 -38.90 -7.61
N THR A 59 33.40 -39.15 -6.88
CA THR A 59 33.67 -38.52 -5.59
C THR A 59 33.96 -37.03 -5.75
N ALA A 60 34.77 -36.66 -6.76
CA ALA A 60 34.99 -35.26 -7.11
C ALA A 60 33.68 -34.56 -7.49
N ALA A 61 32.83 -35.19 -8.30
CA ALA A 61 31.54 -34.62 -8.67
C ALA A 61 30.60 -34.41 -7.48
N ARG A 62 30.54 -35.36 -6.53
CA ARG A 62 29.75 -35.20 -5.29
C ARG A 62 30.27 -34.07 -4.42
N LEU A 63 31.59 -33.91 -4.32
CA LEU A 63 32.22 -32.78 -3.61
C LEU A 63 31.93 -31.45 -4.31
N ALA A 64 31.97 -31.43 -5.65
CA ALA A 64 31.61 -30.25 -6.45
C ALA A 64 30.14 -29.85 -6.24
N VAL A 65 29.20 -30.81 -6.17
CA VAL A 65 27.80 -30.54 -5.80
C VAL A 65 27.71 -29.81 -4.46
N GLU A 66 28.39 -30.31 -3.42
CA GLU A 66 28.33 -29.65 -2.10
C GLU A 66 29.06 -28.31 -2.07
N LEU A 67 30.15 -28.14 -2.81
CA LEU A 67 30.81 -26.83 -2.98
C LEU A 67 29.88 -25.82 -3.66
N ALA A 68 29.17 -26.23 -4.71
CA ALA A 68 28.19 -25.39 -5.40
C ALA A 68 27.07 -24.98 -4.43
N ARG A 69 26.49 -25.92 -3.66
CA ARG A 69 25.48 -25.62 -2.63
C ARG A 69 26.00 -24.63 -1.60
N CYS A 70 27.21 -24.86 -1.07
CA CYS A 70 27.82 -23.96 -0.10
C CYS A 70 27.98 -22.54 -0.67
N TRP A 71 28.61 -22.38 -1.84
CA TRP A 71 28.80 -21.05 -2.41
C TRP A 71 27.47 -20.37 -2.78
N ALA A 72 26.49 -21.11 -3.28
CA ALA A 72 25.16 -20.56 -3.56
C ALA A 72 24.48 -20.01 -2.30
N TYR A 73 24.46 -20.79 -1.20
CA TYR A 73 23.90 -20.31 0.08
C TYR A 73 24.72 -19.20 0.73
N ALA A 74 26.00 -19.06 0.37
CA ALA A 74 26.83 -17.93 0.79
C ALA A 74 26.51 -16.62 0.05
N GLY A 75 25.56 -16.63 -0.90
CA GLY A 75 25.29 -15.49 -1.78
C GLY A 75 26.35 -15.30 -2.86
N GLU A 76 27.10 -16.36 -3.20
CA GLU A 76 28.21 -16.35 -4.15
C GLU A 76 27.94 -17.27 -5.37
N PRO A 77 26.84 -17.07 -6.13
CA PRO A 77 26.45 -17.98 -7.21
C PRO A 77 27.50 -18.03 -8.33
N ALA A 78 28.20 -16.92 -8.60
CA ALA A 78 29.28 -16.89 -9.59
C ALA A 78 30.46 -17.82 -9.22
N ARG A 79 30.72 -18.01 -7.92
CA ARG A 79 31.74 -18.95 -7.42
C ARG A 79 31.23 -20.38 -7.40
N ALA A 80 29.92 -20.56 -7.25
CA ALA A 80 29.25 -21.86 -7.24
C ALA A 80 29.17 -22.49 -8.65
N ALA A 81 28.94 -21.67 -9.68
CA ALA A 81 28.63 -22.13 -11.04
C ALA A 81 29.62 -23.15 -11.62
N PRO A 82 30.96 -22.96 -11.56
CA PRO A 82 31.90 -23.92 -12.13
C PRO A 82 31.81 -25.31 -11.52
N PHE A 83 31.48 -25.40 -10.22
CA PHE A 83 31.33 -26.68 -9.53
C PHE A 83 30.02 -27.38 -9.93
N ALA A 84 28.94 -26.63 -10.13
CA ALA A 84 27.67 -27.18 -10.61
C ALA A 84 27.82 -27.71 -12.06
N ASP A 85 28.45 -26.94 -12.94
CA ASP A 85 28.74 -27.31 -14.33
C ASP A 85 29.57 -28.61 -14.41
N GLU A 86 30.65 -28.70 -13.64
CA GLU A 86 31.49 -29.90 -13.60
C GLU A 86 30.71 -31.12 -13.11
N ALA A 87 29.98 -30.96 -12.00
CA ALA A 87 29.20 -32.05 -11.42
C ALA A 87 28.16 -32.59 -12.41
N LEU A 88 27.45 -31.70 -13.12
CA LEU A 88 26.46 -32.08 -14.12
C LEU A 88 27.12 -32.81 -15.31
N ALA A 89 28.25 -32.30 -15.81
CA ALA A 89 28.97 -32.92 -16.90
C ALA A 89 29.51 -34.33 -16.54
N VAL A 90 29.97 -34.53 -15.30
CA VAL A 90 30.38 -35.86 -14.82
C VAL A 90 29.16 -36.78 -14.68
N ALA A 91 28.07 -36.30 -14.10
CA ALA A 91 26.84 -37.07 -13.91
C ALA A 91 26.29 -37.61 -15.24
N GLU A 92 26.25 -36.75 -16.27
CA GLU A 92 25.80 -37.10 -17.62
C GLU A 92 26.67 -38.17 -18.27
N ARG A 93 28.00 -38.03 -18.16
CA ARG A 93 28.94 -39.04 -18.69
C ARG A 93 28.79 -40.38 -17.99
N MET A 94 28.50 -40.38 -16.69
CA MET A 94 28.33 -41.59 -15.89
C MET A 94 26.95 -42.22 -16.04
N ALA A 95 25.96 -41.49 -16.57
CA ALA A 95 24.55 -41.88 -16.58
C ALA A 95 24.01 -42.28 -15.19
N ASP A 96 24.49 -41.60 -14.13
CA ASP A 96 24.05 -41.82 -12.74
C ASP A 96 22.90 -40.86 -12.40
N PRO A 97 21.65 -41.36 -12.29
CA PRO A 97 20.48 -40.50 -12.06
C PRO A 97 20.49 -39.83 -10.68
N VAL A 98 21.16 -40.41 -9.68
CA VAL A 98 21.24 -39.84 -8.32
C VAL A 98 22.21 -38.66 -8.33
N LEU A 99 23.39 -38.84 -8.94
CA LEU A 99 24.36 -37.76 -9.09
C LEU A 99 23.81 -36.65 -10.01
N GLU A 100 23.11 -37.01 -11.09
CA GLU A 100 22.47 -36.04 -11.98
C GLU A 100 21.42 -35.21 -11.24
N ALA A 101 20.57 -35.86 -10.42
CA ALA A 101 19.60 -35.15 -9.60
C ALA A 101 20.26 -34.18 -8.61
N ALA A 102 21.34 -34.61 -7.95
CA ALA A 102 22.07 -33.77 -7.01
C ALA A 102 22.76 -32.57 -7.69
N ALA A 103 23.30 -32.76 -8.90
CA ALA A 103 23.91 -31.71 -9.71
C ALA A 103 22.87 -30.70 -10.24
N LEU A 104 21.72 -31.18 -10.72
CA LEU A 104 20.62 -30.30 -11.16
C LEU A 104 20.04 -29.48 -10.00
N ASP A 105 19.97 -30.06 -8.79
CA ASP A 105 19.55 -29.34 -7.60
C ASP A 105 20.57 -28.24 -7.21
N ALA A 106 21.87 -28.51 -7.31
CA ALA A 106 22.91 -27.49 -7.12
C ALA A 106 22.84 -26.38 -8.17
N GLU A 107 22.66 -26.74 -9.45
CA GLU A 107 22.45 -25.81 -10.56
C GLU A 107 21.25 -24.87 -10.32
N LEU A 108 20.15 -25.42 -9.78
CA LEU A 108 18.98 -24.62 -9.41
C LEU A 108 19.29 -23.59 -8.32
N LEU A 109 20.15 -23.93 -7.34
CA LEU A 109 20.62 -23.01 -6.32
C LEU A 109 21.50 -21.90 -6.89
N VAL A 110 22.43 -22.24 -7.81
CA VAL A 110 23.28 -21.26 -8.51
C VAL A 110 22.43 -20.21 -9.21
N HIS A 111 21.33 -20.65 -9.82
CA HIS A 111 20.40 -19.80 -10.56
C HIS A 111 19.21 -19.30 -9.73
N TRP A 112 19.23 -19.43 -8.39
CA TRP A 112 18.09 -19.09 -7.53
C TRP A 112 17.93 -17.58 -7.26
N GLY A 113 18.28 -16.75 -8.25
CA GLY A 113 17.95 -15.34 -8.27
C GLY A 113 16.68 -15.04 -9.09
N PRO A 114 16.32 -13.76 -9.19
CA PRO A 114 15.18 -13.32 -9.99
C PRO A 114 15.40 -13.46 -11.50
N ASP A 115 16.63 -13.50 -11.99
CA ASP A 115 16.91 -13.32 -13.42
C ASP A 115 16.74 -14.61 -14.26
N ASP A 116 17.11 -15.76 -13.70
CA ASP A 116 17.31 -17.01 -14.45
C ASP A 116 16.10 -17.96 -14.46
N LEU A 117 14.86 -17.44 -14.39
CA LEU A 117 13.66 -18.27 -14.28
C LEU A 117 13.49 -19.27 -15.44
N SER A 118 13.84 -18.89 -16.68
CA SER A 118 13.74 -19.78 -17.84
C SER A 118 14.69 -20.98 -17.73
N THR A 119 15.91 -20.75 -17.26
CA THR A 119 16.88 -21.81 -16.93
C THR A 119 16.34 -22.68 -15.80
N ARG A 120 15.85 -22.08 -14.71
CA ARG A 120 15.26 -22.84 -13.59
C ARG A 120 14.08 -23.70 -14.00
N ILE A 121 13.19 -23.24 -14.88
CA ILE A 121 12.07 -24.03 -15.42
C ILE A 121 12.58 -25.27 -16.17
N ARG A 122 13.58 -25.11 -17.05
CA ARG A 122 14.17 -26.23 -17.79
C ARG A 122 14.87 -27.23 -16.86
N THR A 123 15.68 -26.73 -15.93
CA THR A 123 16.46 -27.56 -15.00
C THR A 123 15.54 -28.31 -14.04
N SER A 124 14.54 -27.64 -13.45
CA SER A 124 13.56 -28.29 -12.56
C SER A 124 12.67 -29.29 -13.30
N SER A 125 12.32 -29.05 -14.58
CA SER A 125 11.60 -30.04 -15.39
C SER A 125 12.44 -31.28 -15.70
N ARG A 126 13.75 -31.12 -15.89
CA ARG A 126 14.68 -32.25 -16.07
C ARG A 126 14.81 -33.04 -14.78
N LEU A 127 14.98 -32.36 -13.65
CA LEU A 127 15.04 -32.98 -12.32
C LEU A 127 13.75 -33.75 -11.98
N GLU A 128 12.59 -33.17 -12.29
CA GLU A 128 11.29 -33.86 -12.19
C GLU A 128 11.25 -35.14 -13.04
N GLY A 129 11.80 -35.11 -14.26
CA GLY A 129 11.86 -36.27 -15.15
C GLY A 129 12.68 -37.44 -14.61
N LEU A 130 13.63 -37.16 -13.70
CA LEU A 130 14.43 -38.19 -13.02
C LEU A 130 13.70 -38.83 -11.84
N ALA A 131 12.64 -38.21 -11.31
CA ALA A 131 12.02 -38.61 -10.04
C ALA A 131 11.63 -40.10 -9.97
N GLY A 132 11.19 -40.69 -11.08
CA GLY A 132 10.82 -42.12 -11.15
C GLY A 132 12.01 -43.10 -11.08
N ARG A 133 13.25 -42.61 -11.22
CA ARG A 133 14.49 -43.40 -11.10
C ARG A 133 15.16 -43.21 -9.74
N LEU A 134 14.63 -42.32 -8.90
CA LEU A 134 15.16 -42.02 -7.58
C LEU A 134 14.42 -42.84 -6.53
N THR A 135 15.16 -43.45 -5.60
CA THR A 135 14.59 -44.19 -4.49
C THR A 135 14.52 -43.37 -3.21
N ASP A 136 15.43 -42.41 -3.04
CA ASP A 136 15.49 -41.54 -1.86
C ASP A 136 14.31 -40.54 -1.83
N PRO A 137 13.45 -40.59 -0.80
CA PRO A 137 12.33 -39.66 -0.66
C PRO A 137 12.77 -38.19 -0.54
N GLN A 138 13.95 -37.89 0.02
CA GLN A 138 14.40 -36.50 0.18
C GLN A 138 14.76 -35.87 -1.17
N THR A 139 15.44 -36.62 -2.04
CA THR A 139 15.76 -36.15 -3.39
C THR A 139 14.50 -35.96 -4.24
N ARG A 140 13.52 -36.89 -4.13
CA ARG A 140 12.20 -36.77 -4.78
C ARG A 140 11.41 -35.57 -4.25
N LEU A 141 11.51 -35.29 -2.95
CA LEU A 141 10.91 -34.12 -2.32
C LEU A 141 11.51 -32.83 -2.90
N SER A 142 12.85 -32.73 -2.96
CA SER A 142 13.51 -31.55 -3.53
C SER A 142 13.08 -31.30 -4.98
N ALA A 143 13.06 -32.35 -5.81
CA ALA A 143 12.59 -32.27 -7.19
C ALA A 143 11.17 -31.69 -7.31
N ALA A 144 10.24 -32.18 -6.47
CA ALA A 144 8.86 -31.70 -6.47
C ALA A 144 8.75 -30.24 -5.98
N LEU A 145 9.52 -29.84 -4.97
CA LEU A 145 9.54 -28.47 -4.45
C LEU A 145 10.10 -27.48 -5.48
N TRP A 146 11.18 -27.81 -6.17
CA TRP A 146 11.73 -26.99 -7.26
C TRP A 146 10.75 -26.81 -8.40
N ARG A 147 10.12 -27.90 -8.82
CA ARG A 147 9.13 -27.85 -9.90
C ARG A 147 7.89 -27.06 -9.49
N LEU A 148 7.46 -27.17 -8.23
CA LEU A 148 6.34 -26.39 -7.68
C LEU A 148 6.69 -24.89 -7.66
N THR A 149 7.89 -24.55 -7.20
CA THR A 149 8.36 -23.15 -7.08
C THR A 149 8.34 -22.46 -8.44
N THR A 150 8.99 -23.06 -9.45
CA THR A 150 9.02 -22.48 -10.80
C THR A 150 7.64 -22.43 -11.44
N ALA A 151 6.74 -23.36 -11.11
CA ALA A 151 5.35 -23.34 -11.57
C ALA A 151 4.53 -22.22 -10.92
N LEU A 152 4.76 -21.90 -9.64
CA LEU A 152 4.14 -20.75 -8.99
C LEU A 152 4.66 -19.43 -9.57
N GLU A 153 5.98 -19.29 -9.77
CA GLU A 153 6.60 -18.11 -10.36
C GLU A 153 6.12 -17.86 -11.81
N SER A 154 5.87 -18.93 -12.58
CA SER A 154 5.36 -18.85 -13.96
C SER A 154 3.83 -18.93 -14.08
N LEU A 155 3.11 -19.00 -12.95
CA LEU A 155 1.65 -19.10 -12.88
C LEU A 155 1.06 -20.32 -13.63
N ASP A 156 1.83 -21.42 -13.72
CA ASP A 156 1.43 -22.70 -14.31
C ASP A 156 0.63 -23.54 -13.30
N VAL A 157 -0.68 -23.27 -13.23
CA VAL A 157 -1.60 -23.95 -12.31
C VAL A 157 -1.67 -25.46 -12.51
N VAL A 158 -1.45 -25.95 -13.74
CA VAL A 158 -1.50 -27.38 -14.04
C VAL A 158 -0.34 -28.08 -13.37
N THR A 159 0.86 -27.53 -13.52
CA THR A 159 2.05 -28.05 -12.85
C THR A 159 1.96 -27.88 -11.33
N VAL A 160 1.47 -26.74 -10.81
CA VAL A 160 1.25 -26.54 -9.37
C VAL A 160 0.38 -27.67 -8.78
N ARG A 161 -0.78 -27.93 -9.38
CA ARG A 161 -1.69 -29.00 -8.91
C ARG A 161 -1.11 -30.40 -9.07
N ARG A 162 -0.28 -30.63 -10.09
CA ARG A 162 0.46 -31.88 -10.26
C ARG A 162 1.46 -32.07 -9.12
N GLN A 163 2.29 -31.07 -8.84
CA GLN A 163 3.32 -31.20 -7.79
C GLN A 163 2.71 -31.33 -6.39
N LEU A 164 1.61 -30.64 -6.09
CA LEU A 164 0.91 -30.84 -4.82
C LEU A 164 0.46 -32.30 -4.62
N ARG A 165 -0.06 -32.95 -5.68
CA ARG A 165 -0.41 -34.38 -5.63
C ARG A 165 0.81 -35.29 -5.50
N VAL A 166 1.93 -34.94 -6.14
CA VAL A 166 3.20 -35.66 -6.00
C VAL A 166 3.71 -35.58 -4.55
N LEU A 167 3.65 -34.39 -3.94
CA LEU A 167 4.04 -34.18 -2.54
C LEU A 167 3.12 -34.97 -1.58
N ASP A 168 1.81 -34.96 -1.79
CA ASP A 168 0.86 -35.74 -1.00
C ASP A 168 1.16 -37.24 -1.08
N ALA A 169 1.36 -37.77 -2.30
CA ALA A 169 1.69 -39.18 -2.52
C ALA A 169 3.04 -39.56 -1.89
N LEU A 170 4.05 -38.71 -2.02
CA LEU A 170 5.38 -38.94 -1.45
C LEU A 170 5.35 -38.93 0.09
N ALA A 171 4.52 -38.07 0.68
CA ALA A 171 4.32 -38.02 2.13
C ALA A 171 3.63 -39.28 2.68
N GLU A 172 2.71 -39.86 1.92
CA GLU A 172 2.06 -41.14 2.24
C GLU A 172 3.01 -42.31 2.07
N GLU A 173 3.69 -42.41 0.91
CA GLU A 173 4.61 -43.49 0.56
C GLU A 173 5.80 -43.58 1.52
N SER A 174 6.42 -42.45 1.85
CA SER A 174 7.66 -42.44 2.64
C SER A 174 7.44 -42.66 4.13
N GLY A 175 6.24 -42.36 4.66
CA GLY A 175 5.98 -42.32 6.10
C GLY A 175 6.85 -41.34 6.89
N SER A 176 7.68 -40.53 6.21
CA SER A 176 8.67 -39.66 6.85
C SER A 176 8.01 -38.41 7.43
N PRO A 177 8.17 -38.12 8.74
CA PRO A 177 7.62 -36.91 9.34
C PRO A 177 8.11 -35.63 8.65
N ARG A 178 9.39 -35.59 8.24
CA ARG A 178 9.98 -34.47 7.49
C ARG A 178 9.26 -34.25 6.15
N VAL A 179 9.10 -35.30 5.35
CA VAL A 179 8.39 -35.21 4.05
C VAL A 179 6.94 -34.78 4.26
N GLN A 180 6.26 -35.34 5.27
CA GLN A 180 4.88 -34.98 5.61
C GLN A 180 4.75 -33.51 6.02
N MET A 181 5.73 -32.96 6.75
CA MET A 181 5.78 -31.55 7.12
C MET A 181 5.88 -30.65 5.88
N PHE A 182 6.84 -30.92 4.98
CA PHE A 182 6.99 -30.13 3.74
C PHE A 182 5.76 -30.23 2.84
N ALA A 183 5.18 -31.42 2.65
CA ALA A 183 3.94 -31.58 1.90
C ALA A 183 2.77 -30.81 2.53
N ALA A 184 2.59 -30.91 3.85
CA ALA A 184 1.57 -30.17 4.58
C ALA A 184 1.73 -28.65 4.42
N SER A 185 2.96 -28.12 4.51
CA SER A 185 3.22 -26.70 4.36
C SER A 185 2.81 -26.17 2.97
N ARG A 186 3.10 -26.91 1.89
CA ARG A 186 2.75 -26.51 0.51
C ARG A 186 1.26 -26.66 0.25
N ARG A 187 0.62 -27.67 0.86
CA ARG A 187 -0.83 -27.82 0.88
C ARG A 187 -1.49 -26.63 1.58
N GLY A 188 -0.94 -26.19 2.71
CA GLY A 188 -1.42 -25.02 3.47
C GLY A 188 -1.24 -23.73 2.68
N MET A 189 -0.08 -23.53 2.06
CA MET A 189 0.21 -22.39 1.18
C MET A 189 -0.81 -22.33 0.03
N TYR A 190 -1.05 -23.43 -0.67
CA TYR A 190 -2.01 -23.41 -1.77
C TYR A 190 -3.46 -23.26 -1.29
N ALA A 191 -3.80 -23.75 -0.09
CA ALA A 191 -5.08 -23.49 0.54
C ALA A 191 -5.29 -21.99 0.80
N LEU A 192 -4.26 -21.27 1.28
CA LEU A 192 -4.28 -19.81 1.37
C LEU A 192 -4.44 -19.15 0.00
N VAL A 193 -3.76 -19.64 -1.05
CA VAL A 193 -3.94 -19.11 -2.41
C VAL A 193 -5.42 -19.18 -2.81
N VAL A 194 -6.08 -20.34 -2.66
CA VAL A 194 -7.47 -20.52 -3.10
C VAL A 194 -8.52 -20.02 -2.10
N GLY A 195 -8.11 -19.48 -0.95
CA GLY A 195 -8.99 -18.97 0.11
C GLY A 195 -9.67 -20.05 0.95
N ASP A 196 -9.09 -21.26 1.03
CA ASP A 196 -9.57 -22.35 1.89
C ASP A 196 -8.89 -22.28 3.27
N LEU A 197 -9.43 -21.42 4.14
CA LEU A 197 -8.85 -21.13 5.45
C LEU A 197 -8.93 -22.32 6.43
N ASP A 198 -9.94 -23.19 6.28
CA ASP A 198 -10.11 -24.36 7.13
C ASP A 198 -9.02 -25.42 6.83
N THR A 199 -8.77 -25.66 5.54
CA THR A 199 -7.65 -26.52 5.13
C THR A 199 -6.33 -25.91 5.57
N ALA A 200 -6.11 -24.60 5.39
CA ALA A 200 -4.88 -23.94 5.81
C ALA A 200 -4.64 -24.08 7.33
N ALA A 201 -5.65 -23.84 8.16
CA ALA A 201 -5.57 -24.04 9.61
C ALA A 201 -5.27 -25.49 10.00
N THR A 202 -5.89 -26.46 9.32
CA THR A 202 -5.59 -27.89 9.52
C THR A 202 -4.13 -28.21 9.18
N GLN A 203 -3.59 -27.60 8.11
CA GLN A 203 -2.20 -27.81 7.73
C GLN A 203 -1.21 -27.18 8.72
N VAL A 204 -1.54 -26.05 9.36
CA VAL A 204 -0.70 -25.47 10.44
C VAL A 204 -0.45 -26.51 11.55
N THR A 205 -1.52 -27.14 12.04
CA THR A 205 -1.41 -28.19 13.07
C THR A 205 -0.59 -29.38 12.60
N LYS A 206 -0.75 -29.79 11.33
CA LYS A 206 0.01 -30.92 10.76
C LYS A 206 1.49 -30.58 10.60
N VAL A 207 1.84 -29.37 10.13
CA VAL A 207 3.21 -28.89 10.01
C VAL A 207 3.90 -28.93 11.37
N ARG A 208 3.30 -28.33 12.40
CA ARG A 208 3.85 -28.32 13.77
C ARG A 208 4.14 -29.74 14.28
N ARG A 209 3.13 -30.62 14.26
CA ARG A 209 3.26 -32.00 14.72
C ARG A 209 4.34 -32.79 13.97
N CYS A 210 4.35 -32.72 12.64
CA CYS A 210 5.30 -33.47 11.82
C CYS A 210 6.73 -32.89 11.91
N GLY A 211 6.87 -31.57 12.04
CA GLY A 211 8.13 -30.89 12.23
C GLY A 211 8.78 -31.19 13.58
N GLU A 212 8.01 -31.17 14.66
CA GLU A 212 8.44 -31.62 16.00
C GLU A 212 8.91 -33.08 15.97
N ALA A 213 8.13 -33.97 15.35
CA ALA A 213 8.49 -35.39 15.20
C ALA A 213 9.75 -35.60 14.34
N ALA A 214 10.05 -34.71 13.40
CA ALA A 214 11.26 -34.72 12.59
C ALA A 214 12.44 -34.01 13.25
N SER A 215 12.23 -33.27 14.35
CA SER A 215 13.19 -32.29 14.88
C SER A 215 13.69 -31.32 13.80
N GLU A 216 12.77 -30.86 12.94
CA GLU A 216 13.10 -30.03 11.79
C GLU A 216 13.33 -28.57 12.20
N PRO A 217 14.49 -27.96 11.91
CA PRO A 217 14.78 -26.56 12.27
C PRO A 217 13.80 -25.56 11.67
N ASP A 218 13.29 -25.81 10.47
CA ASP A 218 12.43 -24.88 9.73
C ASP A 218 10.97 -24.88 10.23
N THR A 219 10.62 -25.70 11.22
CA THR A 219 9.24 -25.92 11.66
C THR A 219 8.53 -24.62 12.02
N GLU A 220 9.14 -23.79 12.88
CA GLU A 220 8.50 -22.55 13.35
C GLU A 220 8.33 -21.54 12.21
N ALA A 221 9.32 -21.40 11.32
CA ALA A 221 9.22 -20.52 10.17
C ALA A 221 8.03 -20.90 9.27
N LEU A 222 7.82 -22.20 9.00
CA LEU A 222 6.68 -22.67 8.22
C LEU A 222 5.34 -22.44 8.92
N VAL A 223 5.29 -22.56 10.24
CA VAL A 223 4.07 -22.28 11.02
C VAL A 223 3.74 -20.78 11.01
N HIS A 224 4.74 -19.92 11.21
CA HIS A 224 4.60 -18.46 11.17
C HIS A 224 4.08 -17.96 9.82
N VAL A 225 4.62 -18.47 8.71
CA VAL A 225 4.14 -18.09 7.36
C VAL A 225 2.67 -18.47 7.14
N LEU A 226 2.24 -19.65 7.58
CA LEU A 226 0.83 -20.05 7.43
C LEU A 226 -0.09 -19.29 8.39
N THR A 227 0.35 -19.05 9.62
CA THR A 227 -0.44 -18.36 10.66
C THR A 227 -0.62 -16.89 10.32
N SER A 228 0.43 -16.20 9.91
CA SER A 228 0.34 -14.84 9.37
C SER A 228 -0.58 -14.80 8.15
N GLY A 229 -0.43 -15.72 7.18
CA GLY A 229 -1.34 -15.82 6.04
C GLY A 229 -2.82 -15.96 6.41
N LEU A 230 -3.14 -16.77 7.43
CA LEU A 230 -4.50 -16.88 7.98
C LEU A 230 -4.97 -15.57 8.61
N ALA A 231 -4.13 -14.91 9.40
CA ALA A 231 -4.44 -13.64 10.07
C ALA A 231 -4.74 -12.54 9.05
N ARG A 232 -3.93 -12.44 7.98
CA ARG A 232 -4.11 -11.49 6.87
C ARG A 232 -5.47 -11.68 6.18
N GLN A 233 -5.81 -12.92 5.83
CA GLN A 233 -7.08 -13.19 5.12
C GLN A 233 -8.32 -12.99 6.01
N LYS A 234 -8.19 -13.18 7.32
CA LYS A 234 -9.25 -12.89 8.30
C LYS A 234 -9.35 -11.41 8.68
N GLY A 235 -8.34 -10.61 8.36
CA GLY A 235 -8.22 -9.23 8.85
C GLY A 235 -8.03 -9.16 10.37
N ASP A 236 -7.43 -10.18 10.98
CA ASP A 236 -7.19 -10.24 12.42
C ASP A 236 -5.97 -9.40 12.80
N ARG A 237 -6.21 -8.13 13.14
CA ARG A 237 -5.17 -7.16 13.48
C ARG A 237 -4.37 -7.55 14.73
N ALA A 238 -5.00 -8.21 15.70
CA ALA A 238 -4.31 -8.62 16.93
C ALA A 238 -3.34 -9.76 16.65
N ALA A 239 -3.78 -10.76 15.89
CA ALA A 239 -2.89 -11.83 15.43
C ALA A 239 -1.75 -11.30 14.54
N LEU A 240 -2.05 -10.35 13.65
CA LEU A 240 -1.01 -9.72 12.82
C LEU A 240 0.02 -8.94 13.64
N ALA A 241 -0.40 -8.21 14.68
CA ALA A 241 0.53 -7.52 15.57
C ALA A 241 1.46 -8.49 16.32
N ALA A 242 0.95 -9.66 16.73
CA ALA A 242 1.75 -10.70 17.37
C ALA A 242 2.79 -11.28 16.39
N GLU A 243 2.35 -11.68 15.19
CA GLU A 243 3.25 -12.19 14.14
C GLU A 243 4.29 -11.12 13.74
N ALA A 244 3.87 -9.86 13.61
CA ALA A 244 4.78 -8.76 13.29
C ALA A 244 5.91 -8.60 14.33
N ALA A 245 5.58 -8.74 15.62
CA ALA A 245 6.56 -8.68 16.69
C ALA A 245 7.56 -9.85 16.63
N ASP A 246 7.09 -11.07 16.35
CA ASP A 246 7.95 -12.26 16.24
C ASP A 246 8.88 -12.18 15.02
N PHE A 247 8.35 -11.79 13.86
CA PHE A 247 9.14 -11.57 12.65
C PHE A 247 10.15 -10.43 12.83
N GLU A 248 9.76 -9.31 13.44
CA GLU A 248 10.67 -8.19 13.70
C GLU A 248 11.82 -8.62 14.62
N ALA A 249 11.50 -9.32 15.71
CA ALA A 249 12.51 -9.79 16.66
C ALA A 249 13.51 -10.74 15.98
N PHE A 250 13.01 -11.71 15.22
CA PHE A 250 13.86 -12.67 14.50
C PHE A 250 14.68 -12.01 13.39
N GLY A 251 14.03 -11.21 12.54
CA GLY A 251 14.66 -10.50 11.43
C GLY A 251 15.76 -9.54 11.91
N THR A 252 15.54 -8.86 13.03
CA THR A 252 16.54 -7.97 13.64
C THR A 252 17.71 -8.76 14.22
N ALA A 253 17.42 -9.83 14.99
CA ALA A 253 18.45 -10.63 15.63
C ALA A 253 19.40 -11.31 14.63
N HIS A 254 18.89 -11.67 13.45
CA HIS A 254 19.64 -12.38 12.41
C HIS A 254 20.02 -11.53 11.19
N GLY A 255 19.59 -10.26 11.13
CA GLY A 255 19.87 -9.35 10.01
C GLY A 255 19.22 -9.76 8.68
N ILE A 256 18.03 -10.38 8.73
CA ILE A 256 17.37 -10.96 7.54
C ILE A 256 16.33 -9.97 6.99
N ARG A 257 16.65 -9.36 5.84
CA ARG A 257 15.84 -8.29 5.24
C ARG A 257 14.46 -8.74 4.79
N SER A 258 14.31 -9.96 4.27
CA SER A 258 13.01 -10.50 3.83
C SER A 258 12.03 -10.61 4.99
N VAL A 259 12.49 -11.16 6.11
CA VAL A 259 11.70 -11.27 7.35
C VAL A 259 11.32 -9.89 7.90
N LEU A 260 12.25 -8.91 7.89
CA LEU A 260 11.95 -7.54 8.30
C LEU A 260 10.93 -6.86 7.39
N ALA A 261 10.96 -7.11 6.08
CA ALA A 261 9.98 -6.59 5.14
C ALA A 261 8.58 -7.16 5.44
N GLU A 262 8.48 -8.47 5.71
CA GLU A 262 7.22 -9.10 6.12
C GLU A 262 6.73 -8.57 7.47
N ALA A 263 7.61 -8.38 8.46
CA ALA A 263 7.25 -7.73 9.72
C ALA A 263 6.65 -6.33 9.51
N ALA A 264 7.26 -5.52 8.64
CA ALA A 264 6.77 -4.19 8.29
C ALA A 264 5.37 -4.25 7.65
N LEU A 265 5.13 -5.22 6.77
CA LEU A 265 3.82 -5.46 6.17
C LEU A 265 2.78 -5.86 7.21
N PHE A 266 3.13 -6.73 8.15
CA PHE A 266 2.19 -7.16 9.19
C PHE A 266 1.88 -6.03 10.18
N TRP A 267 2.86 -5.19 10.55
CA TRP A 267 2.60 -3.97 11.32
C TRP A 267 1.67 -3.00 10.60
N LEU A 268 1.88 -2.81 9.29
CA LEU A 268 1.02 -1.97 8.46
C LEU A 268 -0.42 -2.50 8.45
N GLU A 269 -0.63 -3.79 8.23
CA GLU A 269 -1.96 -4.41 8.20
C GLU A 269 -2.61 -4.47 9.61
N ALA A 270 -1.81 -4.52 10.68
CA ALA A 270 -2.27 -4.37 12.06
C ALA A 270 -2.71 -2.93 12.41
N GLY A 271 -2.33 -1.93 11.59
CA GLY A 271 -2.68 -0.52 11.77
C GLY A 271 -1.56 0.35 12.36
N GLU A 272 -0.36 -0.19 12.53
CA GLU A 272 0.81 0.49 13.12
C GLU A 272 1.72 1.04 12.00
N ALA A 273 1.20 2.01 11.23
CA ALA A 273 1.88 2.54 10.04
C ALA A 273 3.23 3.20 10.35
N ASP A 274 3.39 3.86 11.50
CA ASP A 274 4.65 4.49 11.91
C ASP A 274 5.75 3.44 12.13
N ARG A 275 5.40 2.31 12.78
CA ARG A 275 6.34 1.20 13.00
C ARG A 275 6.70 0.49 11.70
N ALA A 276 5.70 0.29 10.83
CA ALA A 276 5.94 -0.24 9.48
C ALA A 276 6.90 0.64 8.68
N GLY A 277 6.75 1.97 8.74
CA GLY A 277 7.67 2.92 8.10
C GLY A 277 9.09 2.83 8.66
N ALA A 278 9.24 2.76 9.99
CA ALA A 278 10.55 2.64 10.62
C ALA A 278 11.28 1.33 10.25
N LEU A 279 10.56 0.22 10.09
CA LEU A 279 11.15 -1.03 9.58
C LEU A 279 11.45 -0.97 8.09
N LEU A 280 10.61 -0.31 7.29
CA LEU A 280 10.87 -0.10 5.88
C LEU A 280 12.22 0.60 5.67
N ASP A 281 12.51 1.64 6.46
CA ASP A 281 13.79 2.37 6.41
C ASP A 281 14.99 1.45 6.70
N GLN A 282 14.83 0.46 7.59
CA GLN A 282 15.86 -0.54 7.87
C GLN A 282 16.03 -1.53 6.70
N VAL A 283 14.93 -1.99 6.12
CA VAL A 283 14.94 -2.93 4.98
C VAL A 283 15.64 -2.32 3.78
N VAL A 284 15.37 -1.04 3.50
CA VAL A 284 15.91 -0.30 2.35
C VAL A 284 17.19 0.48 2.67
N ALA A 285 17.84 0.19 3.81
CA ALA A 285 19.10 0.80 4.17
C ALA A 285 20.16 0.54 3.07
N GLY A 286 20.66 1.63 2.49
CA GLY A 286 21.57 1.58 1.35
C GLY A 286 20.89 1.55 -0.03
N GLY A 287 19.57 1.68 -0.09
CA GLY A 287 18.76 1.63 -1.30
C GLY A 287 18.14 0.26 -1.54
N LEU A 288 17.02 0.24 -2.26
CA LEU A 288 16.32 -1.00 -2.62
C LEU A 288 17.09 -1.80 -3.69
N ASP A 289 17.93 -1.13 -4.47
CA ASP A 289 18.89 -1.71 -5.42
C ASP A 289 20.05 -2.45 -4.73
N ALA A 290 20.33 -2.14 -3.46
CA ALA A 290 21.31 -2.84 -2.64
C ALA A 290 20.77 -4.12 -1.99
N VAL A 291 19.52 -4.52 -2.24
CA VAL A 291 19.01 -5.83 -1.83
C VAL A 291 19.68 -6.91 -2.66
N THR A 292 20.29 -7.90 -1.98
CA THR A 292 20.95 -9.05 -2.61
C THR A 292 20.01 -9.72 -3.60
N ARG A 293 20.51 -10.02 -4.82
CA ARG A 293 19.73 -10.65 -5.89
C ARG A 293 19.63 -12.17 -5.73
N ASP A 294 19.25 -12.61 -4.54
CA ASP A 294 19.10 -14.02 -4.16
C ASP A 294 17.64 -14.50 -4.26
N VAL A 295 17.36 -15.63 -3.63
CA VAL A 295 16.04 -16.29 -3.56
C VAL A 295 14.95 -15.39 -3.00
N ASP A 296 15.31 -14.52 -2.05
CA ASP A 296 14.36 -13.68 -1.32
C ASP A 296 14.22 -12.29 -1.93
N TRP A 297 14.98 -11.97 -2.98
CA TRP A 297 14.95 -10.66 -3.63
C TRP A 297 13.53 -10.26 -4.05
N ALA A 298 12.82 -11.14 -4.75
CA ALA A 298 11.49 -10.82 -5.28
C ALA A 298 10.47 -10.60 -4.15
N LEU A 299 10.53 -11.43 -3.10
CA LEU A 299 9.71 -11.26 -1.90
C LEU A 299 10.03 -9.92 -1.22
N THR A 300 11.30 -9.65 -0.96
CA THR A 300 11.75 -8.46 -0.22
C THR A 300 11.36 -7.18 -0.96
N VAL A 301 11.66 -7.09 -2.26
CA VAL A 301 11.37 -5.90 -3.07
C VAL A 301 9.87 -5.71 -3.22
N ALA A 302 9.09 -6.76 -3.49
CA ALA A 302 7.65 -6.65 -3.63
C ALA A 302 6.97 -6.23 -2.31
N THR A 303 7.34 -6.87 -1.20
CA THR A 303 6.81 -6.54 0.13
C THR A 303 7.21 -5.12 0.56
N ALA A 304 8.47 -4.72 0.39
CA ALA A 304 8.91 -3.35 0.69
C ALA A 304 8.16 -2.31 -0.17
N THR A 305 7.90 -2.63 -1.44
CA THR A 305 7.12 -1.77 -2.34
C THR A 305 5.67 -1.61 -1.87
N GLU A 306 5.05 -2.69 -1.40
CA GLU A 306 3.71 -2.67 -0.84
C GLU A 306 3.64 -1.85 0.45
N VAL A 307 4.60 -2.03 1.36
CA VAL A 307 4.71 -1.23 2.58
C VAL A 307 4.91 0.24 2.25
N ALA A 308 5.82 0.56 1.32
CA ALA A 308 6.08 1.93 0.88
C ALA A 308 4.82 2.61 0.33
N ALA A 309 4.05 1.91 -0.49
CA ALA A 309 2.76 2.41 -0.97
C ALA A 309 1.76 2.64 0.17
N GLY A 310 1.72 1.74 1.16
CA GLY A 310 0.83 1.83 2.32
C GLY A 310 1.15 2.98 3.29
N VAL A 311 2.43 3.26 3.53
CA VAL A 311 2.88 4.36 4.40
C VAL A 311 3.08 5.68 3.66
N GLY A 312 2.91 5.70 2.33
CA GLY A 312 3.07 6.88 1.50
C GLY A 312 4.52 7.27 1.17
N ASN A 313 5.47 6.35 1.31
CA ASN A 313 6.87 6.59 0.94
C ASN A 313 7.04 6.50 -0.58
N ARG A 314 6.98 7.67 -1.24
CA ARG A 314 7.05 7.80 -2.70
C ARG A 314 8.39 7.41 -3.30
N GLU A 315 9.49 7.64 -2.59
CA GLU A 315 10.84 7.34 -3.08
C GLU A 315 11.05 5.84 -3.21
N VAL A 316 10.75 5.09 -2.14
CA VAL A 316 10.87 3.63 -2.14
C VAL A 316 9.86 3.00 -3.11
N ALA A 317 8.64 3.55 -3.21
CA ALA A 317 7.64 3.07 -4.16
C ALA A 317 8.10 3.23 -5.62
N GLU A 318 8.76 4.34 -5.97
CA GLU A 318 9.33 4.56 -7.30
C GLU A 318 10.46 3.56 -7.60
N ALA A 319 11.40 3.39 -6.67
CA ALA A 319 12.51 2.45 -6.81
C ALA A 319 12.01 1.01 -6.98
N GLY A 320 11.06 0.59 -6.14
CA GLY A 320 10.43 -0.72 -6.20
C GLY A 320 9.72 -0.99 -7.52
N ARG A 321 8.99 0.00 -8.03
CA ARG A 321 8.34 -0.08 -9.35
C ARG A 321 9.36 -0.31 -10.46
N GLY A 322 10.45 0.47 -10.49
CA GLY A 322 11.50 0.35 -11.50
C GLY A 322 12.20 -1.01 -11.47
N LEU A 323 12.44 -1.55 -10.27
CA LEU A 323 13.04 -2.87 -10.08
C LEU A 323 12.11 -4.02 -10.47
N LEU A 324 10.80 -3.90 -10.21
CA LEU A 324 9.82 -4.96 -10.45
C LEU A 324 9.32 -5.02 -11.90
N GLU A 325 9.28 -3.90 -12.63
CA GLU A 325 8.71 -3.84 -13.99
C GLU A 325 9.29 -4.88 -14.98
N PRO A 326 10.61 -5.17 -15.00
CA PRO A 326 11.18 -6.23 -15.84
C PRO A 326 10.65 -7.64 -15.57
N TYR A 327 10.02 -7.87 -14.41
CA TYR A 327 9.51 -9.17 -13.97
C TYR A 327 7.98 -9.30 -14.12
N ALA A 328 7.32 -8.39 -14.85
CA ALA A 328 5.91 -8.50 -15.15
C ALA A 328 5.56 -9.88 -15.75
N GLY A 329 4.39 -10.42 -15.38
CA GLY A 329 3.94 -11.76 -15.75
C GLY A 329 4.34 -12.86 -14.77
N ARG A 330 5.05 -12.53 -13.69
CA ARG A 330 5.54 -13.49 -12.69
C ARG A 330 4.74 -13.45 -11.38
N GLY A 331 4.60 -14.63 -10.77
CA GLY A 331 4.21 -14.76 -9.37
C GLY A 331 5.37 -14.42 -8.44
N VAL A 332 5.08 -13.74 -7.33
CA VAL A 332 6.05 -13.50 -6.25
C VAL A 332 5.88 -14.61 -5.22
N VAL A 333 6.94 -15.37 -5.01
CA VAL A 333 6.94 -16.62 -4.24
C VAL A 333 8.08 -16.58 -3.24
N ASN A 334 7.83 -16.99 -2.00
CA ASN A 334 8.91 -17.23 -1.04
C ASN A 334 9.51 -18.62 -1.28
N ALA A 335 10.81 -18.63 -1.61
CA ALA A 335 11.69 -19.79 -1.74
C ALA A 335 10.96 -21.02 -2.31
N GLY A 336 11.09 -22.19 -1.65
CA GLY A 336 10.56 -23.48 -2.12
C GLY A 336 9.02 -23.59 -2.22
N GLY A 337 8.30 -22.51 -2.49
CA GLY A 337 6.84 -22.45 -2.52
C GLY A 337 6.22 -22.39 -1.12
N VAL A 338 6.87 -21.69 -0.19
CA VAL A 338 6.39 -21.56 1.20
C VAL A 338 5.22 -20.56 1.27
N ALA A 339 5.32 -19.47 0.52
CA ALA A 339 4.26 -18.48 0.38
C ALA A 339 4.11 -18.05 -1.08
N PHE A 340 2.88 -17.74 -1.48
CA PHE A 340 2.58 -16.99 -2.68
C PHE A 340 2.03 -15.64 -2.24
N VAL A 341 2.77 -14.57 -2.51
CA VAL A 341 2.49 -13.24 -1.95
C VAL A 341 1.93 -12.26 -2.98
N GLY A 342 1.67 -12.70 -4.21
CA GLY A 342 1.03 -11.87 -5.22
C GLY A 342 1.60 -12.08 -6.61
N VAL A 343 1.22 -11.21 -7.54
CA VAL A 343 1.83 -11.12 -8.88
C VAL A 343 2.43 -9.75 -9.07
N VAL A 344 3.52 -9.67 -9.83
CA VAL A 344 4.31 -8.44 -10.02
C VAL A 344 3.44 -7.26 -10.45
N GLU A 345 2.47 -7.47 -11.34
CA GLU A 345 1.57 -6.43 -11.83
C GLU A 345 0.73 -5.79 -10.72
N ASP A 346 0.42 -6.50 -9.63
CA ASP A 346 -0.34 -5.92 -8.53
C ASP A 346 0.49 -4.89 -7.78
N TYR A 347 1.79 -5.16 -7.61
CA TYR A 347 2.75 -4.21 -7.02
C TYR A 347 2.97 -2.99 -7.90
N LEU A 348 3.13 -3.18 -9.22
CA LEU A 348 3.22 -2.06 -10.18
C LEU A 348 1.96 -1.18 -10.10
N ARG A 349 0.79 -1.79 -10.06
CA ARG A 349 -0.50 -1.10 -9.95
C ARG A 349 -0.65 -0.30 -8.66
N ILE A 350 -0.29 -0.84 -7.49
CA ILE A 350 -0.41 -0.09 -6.22
C ILE A 350 0.56 1.09 -6.17
N THR A 351 1.73 1.01 -6.82
CA THR A 351 2.67 2.13 -6.88
C THR A 351 2.16 3.29 -7.73
N ASP A 352 1.44 3.04 -8.83
CA ASP A 352 0.89 4.12 -9.65
C ASP A 352 -0.02 5.05 -8.82
N ALA A 353 -0.78 4.49 -7.86
CA ALA A 353 -1.65 5.26 -6.97
C ALA A 353 -0.87 6.18 -6.02
N VAL A 354 0.17 5.68 -5.32
CA VAL A 354 0.95 6.50 -4.38
C VAL A 354 1.80 7.54 -5.10
N LEU A 355 2.20 7.25 -6.35
CA LEU A 355 2.99 8.16 -7.19
C LEU A 355 2.12 9.22 -7.89
N GLY A 356 0.80 9.11 -7.84
CA GLY A 356 -0.12 10.02 -8.54
C GLY A 356 -0.02 9.90 -10.07
N ARG A 357 0.36 8.72 -10.57
CA ARG A 357 0.43 8.42 -12.00
C ARG A 357 -0.94 7.98 -12.51
N GLU A 358 -1.18 8.20 -13.80
CA GLU A 358 -2.34 7.61 -14.45
C GLU A 358 -2.24 6.08 -14.35
N ARG A 359 -3.33 5.44 -13.89
CA ARG A 359 -3.35 3.99 -13.69
C ARG A 359 -3.27 3.29 -15.04
N ASP A 360 -2.21 2.53 -15.26
CA ASP A 360 -2.10 1.73 -16.47
C ASP A 360 -3.05 0.51 -16.39
N PRO A 361 -4.06 0.42 -17.27
CA PRO A 361 -5.03 -0.69 -17.24
C PRO A 361 -4.36 -2.05 -17.48
N ARG A 362 -3.17 -2.10 -18.10
CA ARG A 362 -2.44 -3.36 -18.35
C ARG A 362 -2.07 -4.08 -17.06
N TRP A 363 -1.70 -3.34 -16.01
CA TRP A 363 -1.33 -3.92 -14.71
C TRP A 363 -2.52 -4.52 -14.00
N THR A 364 -3.65 -3.81 -13.97
CA THR A 364 -4.88 -4.34 -13.38
C THR A 364 -5.36 -5.59 -14.12
N ALA A 365 -5.35 -5.58 -15.45
CA ALA A 365 -5.77 -6.72 -16.26
C ALA A 365 -4.81 -7.92 -16.12
N GLY A 366 -3.50 -7.66 -16.10
CA GLY A 366 -2.45 -8.65 -15.88
C GLY A 366 -2.58 -9.33 -14.52
N ALA A 367 -2.70 -8.53 -13.46
CA ALA A 367 -2.86 -9.05 -12.10
C ALA A 367 -4.12 -9.92 -11.97
N ALA A 368 -5.26 -9.43 -12.49
CA ALA A 368 -6.50 -10.20 -12.47
C ALA A 368 -6.39 -11.51 -13.27
N THR A 369 -5.66 -11.50 -14.38
CA THR A 369 -5.42 -12.71 -15.19
C THR A 369 -4.56 -13.71 -14.41
N GLY A 370 -3.47 -13.26 -13.80
CA GLY A 370 -2.59 -14.10 -12.99
C GLY A 370 -3.32 -14.74 -11.81
N TYR A 371 -4.07 -13.95 -11.04
CA TYR A 371 -4.86 -14.46 -9.93
C TYR A 371 -5.94 -15.46 -10.37
N ARG A 372 -6.66 -15.20 -11.47
CA ARG A 372 -7.64 -16.18 -12.01
C ARG A 372 -6.99 -17.49 -12.44
N ARG A 373 -5.80 -17.46 -13.06
CA ARG A 373 -5.09 -18.67 -13.50
C ARG A 373 -4.77 -19.59 -12.31
N LEU A 374 -4.25 -19.05 -11.22
CA LEU A 374 -3.94 -19.83 -10.02
C LEU A 374 -5.17 -20.20 -9.19
N GLY A 375 -6.29 -19.50 -9.40
CA GLY A 375 -7.46 -19.56 -8.54
C GLY A 375 -7.26 -18.78 -7.23
N ALA A 376 -6.41 -17.74 -7.26
CA ALA A 376 -6.05 -16.93 -6.11
C ALA A 376 -7.19 -16.00 -5.68
N ARG A 377 -8.21 -16.54 -4.99
CA ARG A 377 -9.49 -15.86 -4.75
C ARG A 377 -9.35 -14.61 -3.90
N TRP A 378 -8.70 -14.73 -2.75
CA TRP A 378 -8.49 -13.62 -1.83
C TRP A 378 -7.73 -12.46 -2.49
N TRP A 379 -6.68 -12.78 -3.27
CA TRP A 379 -5.92 -11.80 -4.04
C TRP A 379 -6.77 -11.11 -5.11
N LEU A 380 -7.62 -11.85 -5.82
CA LEU A 380 -8.53 -11.28 -6.81
C LEU A 380 -9.57 -10.35 -6.18
N GLU A 381 -10.12 -10.72 -5.02
CA GLU A 381 -11.07 -9.90 -4.26
C GLU A 381 -10.42 -8.60 -3.74
N ARG A 382 -9.19 -8.70 -3.23
CA ARG A 382 -8.38 -7.54 -2.82
C ARG A 382 -8.06 -6.62 -3.99
N LEU A 383 -7.69 -7.18 -5.14
CA LEU A 383 -7.49 -6.44 -6.38
C LEU A 383 -8.77 -5.70 -6.78
N GLN A 384 -9.92 -6.37 -6.76
CA GLN A 384 -11.22 -5.77 -7.11
C GLN A 384 -11.68 -4.70 -6.12
N SER A 385 -11.38 -4.88 -4.84
CA SER A 385 -11.71 -3.90 -3.79
C SER A 385 -10.87 -2.63 -3.91
N SER A 386 -9.66 -2.73 -4.48
CA SER A 386 -8.76 -1.59 -4.72
C SER A 386 -8.85 -0.99 -6.14
N THR A 387 -9.33 -1.78 -7.12
CA THR A 387 -9.59 -1.35 -8.52
C THR A 387 -11.03 -0.97 -8.78
N GLY A 388 -11.92 -1.20 -7.81
CA GLY A 388 -13.10 -0.37 -7.60
C GLY A 388 -12.65 1.06 -7.28
N GLY A 389 -12.02 1.73 -8.24
CA GLY A 389 -11.92 3.18 -8.23
C GLY A 389 -13.32 3.66 -7.95
N ALA A 390 -13.46 4.44 -6.86
CA ALA A 390 -14.68 5.09 -6.43
C ALA A 390 -15.92 4.49 -7.10
N ARG A 391 -16.32 3.28 -6.71
CA ARG A 391 -17.76 3.12 -6.54
C ARG A 391 -18.06 4.28 -5.60
N PRO A 392 -18.92 5.26 -5.94
CA PRO A 392 -19.41 6.16 -4.93
C PRO A 392 -19.78 5.24 -3.78
N GLY A 393 -19.04 5.27 -2.67
CA GLY A 393 -19.51 4.61 -1.45
C GLY A 393 -20.96 5.04 -1.34
N PRO A 394 -21.92 4.13 -1.06
CA PRO A 394 -23.35 4.41 -1.19
C PRO A 394 -23.58 5.82 -0.69
N VAL A 395 -23.98 6.71 -1.60
CA VAL A 395 -23.79 8.17 -1.41
C VAL A 395 -24.21 8.50 0.01
N SER A 396 -23.24 8.84 0.86
CA SER A 396 -23.52 8.90 2.30
C SER A 396 -24.53 10.02 2.48
N ARG A 397 -25.74 9.68 2.90
CA ARG A 397 -26.76 10.68 3.20
C ARG A 397 -26.42 11.27 4.55
N VAL A 398 -26.03 12.53 4.58
CA VAL A 398 -25.66 13.24 5.80
C VAL A 398 -26.74 14.27 6.10
N VAL A 399 -27.28 14.21 7.31
CA VAL A 399 -28.30 15.14 7.78
C VAL A 399 -27.59 16.38 8.33
N LEU A 400 -28.02 17.55 7.87
CA LEU A 400 -27.77 18.84 8.51
C LEU A 400 -29.07 19.64 8.43
N ALA A 401 -29.97 19.39 9.37
CA ALA A 401 -31.34 19.89 9.29
C ALA A 401 -31.81 20.49 10.63
N PRO A 402 -32.61 21.56 10.62
CA PRO A 402 -33.28 22.05 11.82
C PRO A 402 -34.28 21.00 12.34
N SER A 403 -34.34 20.82 13.66
CA SER A 403 -35.20 19.86 14.35
C SER A 403 -35.84 20.48 15.59
N GLY A 404 -36.60 21.57 15.39
CA GLY A 404 -37.26 22.36 16.44
C GLY A 404 -36.69 23.78 16.58
N ASP A 405 -37.14 24.51 17.60
CA ASP A 405 -36.88 25.96 17.72
C ASP A 405 -35.43 26.34 18.12
N ASP A 406 -34.64 25.40 18.66
CA ASP A 406 -33.21 25.63 19.01
C ASP A 406 -32.32 24.38 18.80
N LEU A 407 -32.73 23.44 17.94
CA LEU A 407 -32.06 22.15 17.76
C LEU A 407 -31.83 21.82 16.28
N TRP A 408 -30.72 21.13 16.00
CA TRP A 408 -30.30 20.68 14.68
C TRP A 408 -29.91 19.20 14.73
N LEU A 409 -30.29 18.44 13.71
CA LEU A 409 -29.82 17.08 13.50
C LEU A 409 -28.57 17.11 12.63
N VAL A 410 -27.49 16.50 13.12
CA VAL A 410 -26.22 16.37 12.41
C VAL A 410 -25.71 14.93 12.50
N GLY A 411 -25.38 14.31 11.37
CA GLY A 411 -24.80 12.96 11.34
C GLY A 411 -25.25 12.16 10.11
N ALA A 412 -24.81 10.91 10.02
CA ALA A 412 -25.30 10.00 8.99
C ALA A 412 -26.82 9.78 9.12
N GLU A 413 -27.53 9.67 7.99
CA GLU A 413 -28.98 9.39 7.98
C GLU A 413 -29.28 8.08 8.74
N GLY A 414 -30.23 8.15 9.67
CA GLY A 414 -30.54 7.05 10.61
C GLY A 414 -29.68 7.01 11.89
N ARG A 415 -28.61 7.81 11.98
CA ARG A 415 -27.76 7.96 13.19
C ARG A 415 -27.49 9.43 13.55
N ALA A 416 -28.29 10.37 13.06
CA ALA A 416 -28.08 11.79 13.30
C ALA A 416 -28.27 12.13 14.78
N SER A 417 -27.35 12.91 15.32
CA SER A 417 -27.38 13.40 16.70
C SER A 417 -27.95 14.81 16.77
N THR A 418 -28.63 15.10 17.87
CA THR A 418 -29.21 16.42 18.11
C THR A 418 -28.20 17.37 18.74
N LEU A 419 -27.96 18.51 18.09
CA LEU A 419 -27.10 19.58 18.55
C LEU A 419 -27.89 20.86 18.79
N ARG A 420 -27.47 21.66 19.78
CA ARG A 420 -28.01 23.01 19.99
C ARG A 420 -27.67 23.91 18.80
N ALA A 421 -28.63 24.72 18.36
CA ALA A 421 -28.45 25.59 17.21
C ALA A 421 -27.30 26.58 17.43
N VAL A 422 -26.46 26.73 16.41
CA VAL A 422 -25.49 27.82 16.30
C VAL A 422 -25.66 28.51 14.96
N LYS A 423 -25.30 29.79 14.90
CA LYS A 423 -25.44 30.58 13.67
C LYS A 423 -24.73 29.95 12.47
N GLY A 424 -23.61 29.27 12.71
CA GLY A 424 -22.85 28.56 11.68
C GLY A 424 -23.62 27.46 10.95
N PHE A 425 -24.58 26.80 11.60
CA PHE A 425 -25.38 25.75 10.93
C PHE A 425 -26.27 26.31 9.83
N ARG A 426 -26.77 27.54 9.98
CA ARG A 426 -27.54 28.22 8.91
C ARG A 426 -26.63 28.59 7.73
N TYR A 427 -25.39 29.01 7.98
CA TYR A 427 -24.42 29.27 6.91
C TYR A 427 -24.04 27.99 6.17
N LEU A 428 -23.75 26.91 6.91
CA LEU A 428 -23.46 25.60 6.33
C LEU A 428 -24.65 25.09 5.51
N HIS A 429 -25.87 25.15 6.06
CA HIS A 429 -27.10 24.76 5.35
C HIS A 429 -27.26 25.51 4.02
N LEU A 430 -27.05 26.82 4.00
CA LEU A 430 -27.16 27.60 2.76
C LEU A 430 -26.09 27.22 1.73
N LEU A 431 -24.83 27.05 2.15
CA LEU A 431 -23.74 26.64 1.25
C LEU A 431 -23.97 25.22 0.68
N LEU A 432 -24.40 24.29 1.53
CA LEU A 432 -24.67 22.91 1.13
C LEU A 432 -25.90 22.80 0.21
N SER A 433 -26.86 23.72 0.35
CA SER A 433 -28.03 23.81 -0.55
C SER A 433 -27.69 24.31 -1.96
N ARG A 434 -26.50 24.88 -2.15
CA ARG A 434 -26.03 25.45 -3.42
C ARG A 434 -24.61 24.98 -3.76
N PRO A 435 -24.40 23.67 -4.03
CA PRO A 435 -23.08 23.15 -4.39
C PRO A 435 -22.47 23.89 -5.59
N GLY A 436 -21.22 24.31 -5.47
CA GLY A 436 -20.47 25.03 -6.51
C GLY A 436 -20.81 26.51 -6.67
N ALA A 437 -21.82 27.04 -5.97
CA ALA A 437 -22.14 28.46 -6.02
C ALA A 437 -21.20 29.28 -5.13
N GLU A 438 -20.64 30.35 -5.68
CA GLU A 438 -19.88 31.34 -4.91
C GLU A 438 -20.84 32.39 -4.34
N LEU A 439 -20.89 32.51 -3.01
CA LEU A 439 -21.67 33.52 -2.30
C LEU A 439 -20.72 34.49 -1.62
N SER A 440 -20.88 35.80 -1.79
CA SER A 440 -20.12 36.76 -0.99
C SER A 440 -20.46 36.63 0.49
N ALA A 441 -19.50 36.89 1.37
CA ALA A 441 -19.74 36.85 2.81
C ALA A 441 -20.86 37.83 3.25
N LEU A 442 -21.07 38.92 2.50
CA LEU A 442 -22.14 39.88 2.72
C LEU A 442 -23.52 39.28 2.39
N GLU A 443 -23.67 38.63 1.24
CA GLU A 443 -24.90 37.94 0.84
C GLU A 443 -25.27 36.82 1.80
N LEU A 444 -24.27 36.02 2.19
CA LEU A 444 -24.44 34.91 3.13
C LEU A 444 -24.87 35.41 4.52
N SER A 445 -24.26 36.50 5.00
CA SER A 445 -24.63 37.17 6.26
C SER A 445 -26.04 37.77 6.19
N ALA A 446 -26.40 38.45 5.10
CA ALA A 446 -27.71 39.05 4.90
C ALA A 446 -28.83 37.99 4.88
N ALA A 447 -28.61 36.88 4.17
CA ALA A 447 -29.56 35.77 4.08
C ALA A 447 -29.86 35.11 5.43
N VAL A 448 -28.86 34.91 6.28
CA VAL A 448 -29.04 34.27 7.61
C VAL A 448 -29.59 35.24 8.66
N ASN A 449 -29.36 36.55 8.50
CA ASN A 449 -29.86 37.59 9.41
C ASN A 449 -31.26 38.12 9.03
N GLY A 450 -31.88 37.61 7.95
CA GLY A 450 -33.23 38.01 7.54
C GLY A 450 -33.33 39.30 6.71
N ASN A 451 -32.21 39.81 6.18
CA ASN A 451 -32.19 40.98 5.30
C ASN A 451 -32.23 40.53 3.83
N ALA A 452 -33.38 40.02 3.37
CA ALA A 452 -33.58 39.66 1.97
C ALA A 452 -33.76 40.93 1.10
N ALA A 453 -32.65 41.51 0.63
CA ALA A 453 -32.69 42.40 -0.52
C ALA A 453 -32.75 41.54 -1.81
N ARG A 454 -33.64 41.94 -2.74
CA ARG A 454 -33.96 41.29 -4.03
C ARG A 454 -32.73 40.87 -4.87
N PRO A 455 -32.87 39.89 -5.77
CA PRO A 455 -31.78 39.45 -6.64
C PRO A 455 -31.42 40.54 -7.65
N THR A 456 -30.20 41.07 -7.56
CA THR A 456 -29.64 41.99 -8.55
C THR A 456 -29.10 41.16 -9.70
N VAL A 457 -29.74 41.29 -10.87
CA VAL A 457 -29.23 40.80 -12.15
C VAL A 457 -27.87 41.44 -12.41
N ALA A 458 -26.92 40.62 -12.87
CA ALA A 458 -25.59 41.04 -13.29
C ALA A 458 -25.65 42.23 -14.25
N GLN A 459 -25.01 43.35 -13.88
CA GLN A 459 -24.77 44.46 -14.78
C GLN A 459 -23.29 44.50 -15.12
N SER A 460 -23.00 44.19 -16.39
CA SER A 460 -21.68 44.19 -17.00
C SER A 460 -21.08 45.60 -17.06
N ASP A 461 -19.84 45.72 -16.59
CA ASP A 461 -18.76 46.63 -17.02
C ASP A 461 -19.11 47.89 -17.85
N LEU A 462 -19.69 48.89 -17.19
CA LEU A 462 -19.39 50.31 -17.47
C LEU A 462 -19.06 51.01 -16.14
N GLY A 463 -17.76 51.02 -15.82
CA GLY A 463 -17.22 51.30 -14.49
C GLY A 463 -17.22 52.76 -13.98
N PRO A 464 -16.57 53.00 -12.80
CA PRO A 464 -16.65 54.19 -11.92
C PRO A 464 -16.13 55.54 -12.47
N ALA A 465 -16.04 55.67 -13.79
CA ALA A 465 -15.70 56.90 -14.49
C ALA A 465 -16.94 57.75 -14.82
N LEU A 466 -18.12 57.13 -15.02
CA LEU A 466 -19.37 57.87 -15.24
C LEU A 466 -19.88 58.54 -13.95
N ASP A 467 -19.74 57.89 -12.79
CA ASP A 467 -20.21 58.40 -11.49
C ASP A 467 -19.49 59.68 -11.02
N ARG A 468 -18.18 59.82 -11.27
CA ARG A 468 -17.42 61.02 -10.84
C ARG A 468 -17.75 62.26 -11.65
N ARG A 469 -18.03 62.10 -12.94
CA ARG A 469 -18.43 63.21 -13.82
C ARG A 469 -19.84 63.68 -13.48
N ALA A 470 -20.78 62.74 -13.31
CA ALA A 470 -22.15 63.03 -12.89
C ALA A 470 -22.21 63.73 -11.51
N LEU A 471 -21.46 63.25 -10.51
CA LEU A 471 -21.38 63.89 -9.19
C LEU A 471 -20.79 65.31 -9.23
N SER A 472 -19.83 65.58 -10.13
CA SER A 472 -19.26 66.93 -10.29
C SER A 472 -20.24 67.91 -10.93
N GLU A 473 -21.05 67.43 -11.89
CA GLU A 473 -22.08 68.24 -12.56
C GLU A 473 -23.25 68.54 -11.62
N TYR A 474 -23.69 67.58 -10.80
CA TYR A 474 -24.72 67.82 -9.78
C TYR A 474 -24.28 68.78 -8.69
N ARG A 475 -23.02 68.70 -8.22
CA ARG A 475 -22.47 69.66 -7.24
C ARG A 475 -22.37 71.08 -7.80
N ARG A 476 -21.99 71.23 -9.07
CA ARG A 476 -21.95 72.54 -9.74
C ARG A 476 -23.35 73.15 -9.84
N ARG A 477 -24.35 72.35 -10.24
CA ARG A 477 -25.74 72.81 -10.36
C ARG A 477 -26.35 73.22 -9.03
N ILE A 478 -26.04 72.50 -7.95
CA ILE A 478 -26.47 72.89 -6.59
C ILE A 478 -25.87 74.22 -6.17
N ALA A 479 -24.59 74.48 -6.48
CA ALA A 479 -23.95 75.76 -6.18
C ALA A 479 -24.57 76.92 -6.98
N GLU A 480 -24.89 76.70 -8.27
CA GLU A 480 -25.63 77.67 -9.09
C GLU A 480 -27.03 77.95 -8.52
N LEU A 481 -27.75 76.92 -8.07
CA LEU A 481 -29.07 77.06 -7.43
C LEU A 481 -28.99 77.76 -6.07
N ASP A 482 -27.94 77.53 -5.28
CA ASP A 482 -27.71 78.23 -4.00
C ASP A 482 -27.42 79.73 -4.25
N GLU A 483 -26.67 80.08 -5.30
CA GLU A 483 -26.46 81.48 -5.71
C GLU A 483 -27.76 82.12 -6.24
N GLU A 484 -28.57 81.42 -7.04
CA GLU A 484 -29.88 81.88 -7.49
C GLU A 484 -30.87 82.08 -6.33
N LEU A 485 -30.85 81.21 -5.32
CA LEU A 485 -31.66 81.32 -4.10
C LEU A 485 -31.25 82.52 -3.24
N GLU A 486 -29.96 82.81 -3.13
CA GLU A 486 -29.49 83.98 -2.39
C GLU A 486 -29.81 85.29 -3.14
N GLN A 487 -29.77 85.28 -4.47
CA GLN A 487 -30.19 86.43 -5.29
C GLN A 487 -31.72 86.64 -5.27
N THR A 488 -32.54 85.58 -5.24
CA THR A 488 -34.00 85.70 -5.15
C THR A 488 -34.49 86.13 -3.77
N ARG A 489 -33.76 85.83 -2.69
CA ARG A 489 -34.02 86.39 -1.35
C ARG A 489 -33.92 87.92 -1.31
N ALA A 490 -33.11 88.52 -2.19
CA ALA A 490 -33.01 89.98 -2.30
C ALA A 490 -34.19 90.61 -3.07
N TRP A 491 -34.88 89.87 -3.96
CA TRP A 491 -35.92 90.40 -4.86
C TRP A 491 -37.35 89.92 -4.55
N ALA A 492 -37.56 89.16 -3.46
CA ALA A 492 -38.86 88.70 -2.96
C ALA A 492 -39.74 87.96 -4.01
N ASP A 493 -39.13 87.25 -4.97
CA ASP A 493 -39.84 86.42 -5.95
C ASP A 493 -40.02 84.99 -5.41
N HIS A 494 -41.09 84.82 -4.64
CA HIS A 494 -41.41 83.56 -3.96
C HIS A 494 -41.60 82.37 -4.92
N GLY A 495 -42.11 82.61 -6.14
CA GLY A 495 -42.39 81.53 -7.10
C GLY A 495 -41.13 80.94 -7.75
N ARG A 496 -40.09 81.76 -7.98
CA ARG A 496 -38.77 81.25 -8.40
C ARG A 496 -38.04 80.57 -7.27
N SER A 497 -38.14 81.11 -6.05
CA SER A 497 -37.49 80.51 -4.88
C SER A 497 -38.00 79.10 -4.61
N GLU A 498 -39.31 78.85 -4.71
CA GLU A 498 -39.88 77.50 -4.49
C GLU A 498 -39.40 76.48 -5.54
N ARG A 499 -39.28 76.88 -6.81
CA ARG A 499 -38.79 75.98 -7.87
C ARG A 499 -37.31 75.65 -7.71
N ALA A 500 -36.49 76.64 -7.37
CA ALA A 500 -35.07 76.42 -7.13
C ALA A 500 -34.82 75.55 -5.88
N VAL A 501 -35.63 75.69 -4.83
CA VAL A 501 -35.59 74.78 -3.66
C VAL A 501 -35.99 73.35 -4.06
N ALA A 502 -37.07 73.18 -4.81
CA ALA A 502 -37.53 71.86 -5.24
C ALA A 502 -36.52 71.13 -6.15
N GLU A 503 -35.89 71.85 -7.09
CA GLU A 503 -34.83 71.30 -7.96
C GLU A 503 -33.58 70.92 -7.15
N ARG A 504 -33.18 71.77 -6.21
CA ARG A 504 -32.05 71.53 -5.31
C ARG A 504 -32.28 70.30 -4.43
N ASP A 505 -33.47 70.14 -3.88
CA ASP A 505 -33.81 69.02 -3.00
C ASP A 505 -33.86 67.70 -3.78
N LEU A 506 -34.33 67.70 -5.03
CA LEU A 506 -34.25 66.54 -5.93
C LEU A 506 -32.80 66.15 -6.23
N LEU A 507 -31.93 67.12 -6.55
CA LEU A 507 -30.51 66.85 -6.80
C LEU A 507 -29.77 66.37 -5.55
N LEU A 508 -30.12 66.89 -4.37
CA LEU A 508 -29.58 66.42 -3.09
C LEU A 508 -30.07 65.02 -2.74
N ALA A 509 -31.31 64.67 -3.04
CA ALA A 509 -31.84 63.33 -2.87
C ALA A 509 -31.15 62.32 -3.80
N GLU A 510 -30.89 62.70 -5.06
CA GLU A 510 -30.15 61.89 -6.03
C GLU A 510 -28.69 61.69 -5.60
N ILE A 511 -28.03 62.75 -5.11
CA ILE A 511 -26.69 62.65 -4.53
C ILE A 511 -26.69 61.81 -3.24
N ALA A 512 -27.71 61.92 -2.38
CA ALA A 512 -27.80 61.14 -1.14
C ALA A 512 -28.09 59.66 -1.42
N ALA A 513 -28.84 59.35 -2.47
CA ALA A 513 -29.04 58.01 -2.99
C ALA A 513 -27.73 57.43 -3.56
N ALA A 514 -26.92 58.26 -4.23
CA ALA A 514 -25.62 57.88 -4.78
C ALA A 514 -24.47 57.92 -3.75
N THR A 515 -24.60 58.67 -2.65
CA THR A 515 -23.57 58.88 -1.63
C THR A 515 -24.20 58.89 -0.24
N GLY A 516 -24.06 57.77 0.49
CA GLY A 516 -24.68 57.60 1.81
C GLY A 516 -24.27 58.65 2.85
N LEU A 517 -25.19 58.88 3.81
CA LEU A 517 -25.13 59.86 4.91
C LEU A 517 -23.80 59.90 5.66
N GLY A 518 -23.05 60.99 5.47
CA GLY A 518 -21.88 61.32 6.28
C GLY A 518 -20.70 61.97 5.55
N GLY A 519 -20.75 62.18 4.24
CA GLY A 519 -19.73 62.93 3.50
C GLY A 519 -18.30 62.34 3.57
N ARG A 520 -18.15 61.14 4.12
CA ARG A 520 -16.92 60.37 4.19
C ARG A 520 -17.20 59.03 3.52
N PRO A 521 -16.46 58.64 2.48
CA PRO A 521 -16.63 57.31 1.92
C PRO A 521 -16.34 56.30 3.04
N ARG A 522 -17.34 55.51 3.46
CA ARG A 522 -17.06 54.28 4.19
C ARG A 522 -16.16 53.44 3.27
N PRO A 523 -15.04 52.88 3.76
CA PRO A 523 -14.28 51.98 2.93
C PRO A 523 -15.24 50.88 2.49
N ALA A 524 -15.42 50.70 1.19
CA ALA A 524 -16.29 49.67 0.60
C ALA A 524 -15.92 48.23 1.05
N GLY A 525 -14.85 48.07 1.84
CA GLY A 525 -14.45 46.83 2.49
C GLY A 525 -14.85 46.67 3.97
N ALA A 526 -15.28 47.71 4.72
CA ALA A 526 -15.48 47.56 6.17
C ALA A 526 -16.68 46.67 6.56
N ASP A 527 -17.76 46.72 5.77
CA ASP A 527 -18.96 45.91 6.00
C ASP A 527 -18.76 44.49 5.45
N ALA A 528 -18.11 44.37 4.29
CA ALA A 528 -17.71 43.09 3.70
C ALA A 528 -16.69 42.34 4.59
N GLU A 529 -15.73 43.05 5.18
CA GLU A 529 -14.70 42.48 6.06
C GLU A 529 -15.31 42.04 7.40
N ARG A 530 -16.21 42.85 7.98
CA ARG A 530 -16.97 42.43 9.16
C ARG A 530 -17.84 41.21 8.88
N ALA A 531 -18.50 41.17 7.72
CA ALA A 531 -19.28 40.00 7.29
C ALA A 531 -18.39 38.77 7.11
N ARG A 532 -17.23 38.90 6.44
CA ARG A 532 -16.22 37.86 6.26
C ARG A 532 -15.78 37.26 7.59
N MET A 533 -15.32 38.11 8.52
CA MET A 533 -14.86 37.65 9.84
C MET A 533 -15.99 36.98 10.64
N ALA A 534 -17.21 37.53 10.58
CA ALA A 534 -18.36 36.97 11.29
C ALA A 534 -18.80 35.61 10.72
N VAL A 535 -18.85 35.47 9.40
CA VAL A 535 -19.16 34.20 8.71
C VAL A 535 -18.09 33.16 9.01
N GLN A 536 -16.81 33.50 8.82
CA GLN A 536 -15.69 32.59 9.08
C GLN A 536 -15.72 32.09 10.53
N LYS A 537 -15.85 32.99 11.51
CA LYS A 537 -15.93 32.62 12.94
C LYS A 537 -17.12 31.71 13.23
N ALA A 538 -18.28 31.99 12.65
CA ALA A 538 -19.49 31.19 12.88
C ALA A 538 -19.40 29.80 12.23
N VAL A 539 -18.86 29.69 11.01
CA VAL A 539 -18.63 28.41 10.34
C VAL A 539 -17.60 27.59 11.11
N THR A 540 -16.47 28.19 11.54
CA THR A 540 -15.48 27.50 12.38
C THR A 540 -16.08 26.97 13.67
N ALA A 541 -16.89 27.77 14.37
CA ALA A 541 -17.56 27.34 15.60
C ALA A 541 -18.55 26.18 15.36
N ALA A 542 -19.27 26.20 14.24
CA ALA A 542 -20.14 25.08 13.85
C ALA A 542 -19.32 23.81 13.56
N LEU A 543 -18.22 23.90 12.82
CA LEU A 543 -17.36 22.76 12.52
C LEU A 543 -16.73 22.15 13.79
N GLN A 544 -16.34 22.98 14.76
CA GLN A 544 -15.86 22.51 16.07
C GLN A 544 -16.97 21.76 16.84
N ARG A 545 -18.22 22.22 16.75
CA ARG A 545 -19.37 21.56 17.38
C ARG A 545 -19.66 20.20 16.74
N ILE A 546 -19.53 20.10 15.42
CA ILE A 546 -19.71 18.84 14.67
C ILE A 546 -18.58 17.88 14.99
N GLU A 547 -17.33 18.36 15.07
CA GLU A 547 -16.16 17.51 15.34
C GLU A 547 -16.24 16.78 16.69
N GLN A 548 -16.87 17.38 17.70
CA GLN A 548 -17.07 16.75 19.01
C GLN A 548 -17.93 15.47 18.97
N LEU A 549 -18.79 15.31 17.96
CA LEU A 549 -19.68 14.15 17.84
C LEU A 549 -19.37 13.30 16.60
N GLU A 550 -19.07 13.94 15.47
CA GLU A 550 -18.87 13.33 14.17
C GLU A 550 -17.57 13.87 13.51
N PRO A 551 -16.39 13.42 13.96
CA PRO A 551 -15.09 13.91 13.46
C PRO A 551 -14.91 13.76 11.94
N SER A 552 -15.48 12.71 11.36
CA SER A 552 -15.42 12.41 9.92
C SER A 552 -16.19 13.45 9.09
N ILE A 553 -17.39 13.86 9.53
CA ILE A 553 -18.21 14.87 8.85
C ILE A 553 -17.58 16.26 8.99
N ALA A 554 -17.03 16.59 10.16
CA ALA A 554 -16.32 17.85 10.35
C ALA A 554 -15.10 17.96 9.42
N ARG A 555 -14.33 16.88 9.25
CA ARG A 555 -13.21 16.81 8.31
C ARG A 555 -13.67 17.00 6.87
N LEU A 556 -14.70 16.28 6.43
CA LEU A 556 -15.29 16.43 5.10
C LEU A 556 -15.68 17.89 4.81
N LEU A 557 -16.37 18.54 5.74
CA LEU A 557 -16.80 19.93 5.58
C LEU A 557 -15.63 20.92 5.54
N ARG A 558 -14.53 20.67 6.29
CA ARG A 558 -13.32 21.50 6.21
C ARG A 558 -12.63 21.42 4.86
N ASP A 559 -12.61 20.23 4.26
CA ASP A 559 -11.95 20.01 2.98
C ASP A 559 -12.76 20.59 1.81
N THR A 560 -14.09 20.60 1.93
CA THR A 560 -15.04 20.95 0.86
C THR A 560 -15.59 22.37 0.94
N ILE A 561 -15.55 23.02 2.11
CA ILE A 561 -16.04 24.39 2.29
C ILE A 561 -14.88 25.37 2.29
N ARG A 562 -14.98 26.37 1.40
CA ARG A 562 -14.07 27.53 1.38
C ARG A 562 -14.78 28.71 2.03
N THR A 563 -14.08 29.39 2.93
CA THR A 563 -14.55 30.62 3.56
C THR A 563 -13.54 31.73 3.31
N GLY A 564 -14.04 32.93 3.01
CA GLY A 564 -13.25 34.07 2.56
C GLY A 564 -14.16 35.23 2.20
N ALA A 565 -13.68 36.18 1.37
CA ALA A 565 -14.54 37.23 0.81
C ALA A 565 -15.73 36.61 0.03
N THR A 566 -15.46 35.50 -0.66
CA THR A 566 -16.43 34.55 -1.21
C THR A 566 -16.39 33.25 -0.39
N CYS A 567 -17.56 32.63 -0.23
CA CYS A 567 -17.75 31.36 0.45
C CYS A 567 -18.43 30.38 -0.51
N SER A 568 -17.96 29.14 -0.54
CA SER A 568 -18.49 28.11 -1.43
C SER A 568 -18.36 26.73 -0.81
N TYR A 569 -19.22 25.81 -1.24
CA TYR A 569 -19.11 24.38 -0.99
C TYR A 569 -18.81 23.68 -2.31
N HIS A 570 -17.67 23.01 -2.40
CA HIS A 570 -17.29 22.18 -3.54
C HIS A 570 -17.33 20.71 -3.11
N PRO A 571 -18.31 19.93 -3.60
CA PRO A 571 -18.36 18.50 -3.32
C PRO A 571 -17.04 17.83 -3.70
N ASP A 572 -16.55 16.95 -2.84
CA ASP A 572 -15.38 16.14 -3.12
C ASP A 572 -15.77 14.96 -4.02
N PRO A 573 -15.26 14.88 -5.27
CA PRO A 573 -15.58 13.79 -6.18
C PRO A 573 -15.12 12.42 -5.66
N ASP A 574 -14.09 12.37 -4.80
CA ASP A 574 -13.56 11.14 -4.21
C ASP A 574 -14.32 10.72 -2.93
N ARG A 575 -15.16 11.62 -2.37
CA ARG A 575 -16.01 11.39 -1.18
C ARG A 575 -17.46 11.89 -1.40
N PRO A 576 -18.25 11.24 -2.29
CA PRO A 576 -19.58 11.71 -2.64
C PRO A 576 -20.58 11.63 -1.48
N VAL A 577 -21.20 12.77 -1.15
CA VAL A 577 -22.18 12.93 -0.07
C VAL A 577 -23.44 13.63 -0.57
N THR A 578 -24.61 13.12 -0.16
CA THR A 578 -25.91 13.77 -0.38
C THR A 578 -26.36 14.40 0.94
N TRP A 579 -26.57 15.71 0.93
CA TRP A 579 -27.02 16.43 2.12
C TRP A 579 -28.54 16.40 2.26
N VAL A 580 -29.03 15.91 3.39
CA VAL A 580 -30.44 16.00 3.78
C VAL A 580 -30.62 17.30 4.57
N LEU A 581 -31.06 18.33 3.84
CA LEU A 581 -31.26 19.68 4.35
C LEU A 581 -32.77 19.88 4.58
N GLY A 582 -33.22 19.88 5.84
CA GLY A 582 -34.62 20.18 6.15
C GLY A 582 -34.97 21.65 5.83
N PRO A 583 -36.27 22.00 5.72
CA PRO A 583 -36.67 23.38 5.44
C PRO A 583 -36.26 24.32 6.59
N LEU A 584 -35.64 25.45 6.26
CA LEU A 584 -35.49 26.55 7.21
C LEU A 584 -36.86 27.21 7.36
N ARG A 585 -37.45 27.17 8.56
CA ARG A 585 -38.61 28.03 8.85
C ARG A 585 -38.13 29.49 8.87
N PRO A 586 -38.87 30.42 8.24
CA PRO A 586 -38.48 31.82 8.11
C PRO A 586 -38.28 32.53 9.46
#